data_AF-A0A0Q9TKP9-F1
#
_entry.id   AF-A0A0Q9TKP9-F1
#
_cell.length_a   1.000
_cell.length_b   1.000
_cell.length_c   1.000
_cell.angle_alpha   90.00
_cell.angle_beta   90.00
_cell.angle_gamma   90.00
#
_symmetry.space_group_name_H-M   'P 1'
#
loop_
_entity.id
_entity.type
_entity.pdbx_description
1 polymer ?
#
loop_
_entity_poly.entity_id
_entity_poly.type
_entity_poly.pdbx_seq_one_letter_code
_entity_poly.pdbx_strand_id
1 'polypeptide(L)'
;MKISTAALVSGAVVAALATGTGHATSAAPPTASGPGHPCAQPGPYPLPHGGEPVRLDPADFTTRIDHPYWPMRPGTTWRYVERGGGEVATVRVTVTRRTKVIESVRARVVHDVVRVDGEVVEDTRDWYAQDSGGSLWYLGELSRSYEDGRFVGTEGSWMHGRDGAQAGVILPAHLSAGCRYREEHLAGEAEDRARILSTRETLRTPTGLHHDVVQTANTTPLEPDVLENKFYAPGIGPVLELDLSPERGSAVLTRVTHRAP
;
A
#
# COMPACT_ATOMS: atom_id res chain seq x y z
N MET A 1 -18.15 -7.77 -13.05
CA MET A 1 -16.87 -7.45 -13.70
C MET A 1 -16.20 -6.51 -12.73
N LYS A 2 -15.30 -7.03 -11.89
CA LYS A 2 -14.76 -6.25 -10.77
C LYS A 2 -13.63 -5.41 -11.34
N ILE A 3 -13.82 -4.10 -11.34
CA ILE A 3 -12.73 -3.16 -11.47
C ILE A 3 -11.85 -3.41 -10.26
N SER A 4 -10.65 -3.96 -10.45
CA SER A 4 -9.57 -3.80 -9.47
C SER A 4 -9.21 -2.31 -9.48
N THR A 5 -10.04 -1.54 -8.78
CA THR A 5 -9.83 -0.13 -8.50
C THR A 5 -8.47 -0.03 -7.85
N ALA A 6 -7.52 0.75 -8.36
CA ALA A 6 -6.22 0.90 -7.72
C ALA A 6 -6.37 1.95 -6.60
N ALA A 7 -6.97 1.57 -5.48
CA ALA A 7 -6.62 2.22 -4.25
C ALA A 7 -5.12 1.99 -4.04
N LEU A 8 -4.48 2.99 -3.45
CA LEU A 8 -3.05 2.92 -3.15
C LEU A 8 -2.66 1.74 -2.25
N VAL A 9 -3.62 0.95 -1.78
CA VAL A 9 -3.55 -0.49 -1.51
C VAL A 9 -4.91 -1.07 -1.95
N SER A 10 -4.95 -2.05 -2.85
CA SER A 10 -6.21 -2.68 -3.26
C SER A 10 -6.14 -4.19 -3.09
N GLY A 11 -6.64 -4.64 -1.94
CA GLY A 11 -7.08 -6.01 -1.76
C GLY A 11 -8.24 -6.32 -2.70
N ALA A 12 -7.99 -7.11 -3.73
CA ALA A 12 -9.04 -7.69 -4.55
C ALA A 12 -9.62 -8.94 -3.86
N VAL A 13 -10.93 -8.93 -3.63
CA VAL A 13 -11.70 -10.09 -3.15
C VAL A 13 -12.25 -10.84 -4.37
N VAL A 14 -11.83 -12.09 -4.57
CA VAL A 14 -12.59 -13.09 -5.34
C VAL A 14 -13.01 -14.21 -4.40
N ALA A 15 -14.32 -14.37 -4.19
CA ALA A 15 -14.87 -15.49 -3.44
C ALA A 15 -14.71 -16.79 -4.24
N ALA A 16 -13.91 -17.73 -3.74
CA ALA A 16 -13.83 -19.08 -4.28
C ALA A 16 -14.13 -20.13 -3.19
N LEU A 17 -15.14 -20.95 -3.45
CA LEU A 17 -15.49 -22.13 -2.66
C LEU A 17 -14.35 -23.16 -2.74
N ALA A 18 -13.82 -23.54 -1.58
CA ALA A 18 -12.74 -24.51 -1.46
C ALA A 18 -13.23 -25.96 -1.54
N THR A 19 -12.56 -26.78 -2.36
CA THR A 19 -12.25 -28.18 -2.02
C THR A 19 -10.94 -28.59 -2.68
N GLY A 20 -9.95 -29.00 -1.89
CA GLY A 20 -8.76 -29.69 -2.40
C GLY A 20 -7.53 -29.58 -1.52
N THR A 21 -7.30 -30.59 -0.68
CA THR A 21 -6.11 -30.74 0.17
C THR A 21 -4.87 -31.11 -0.64
N GLY A 22 -3.77 -30.37 -0.48
CA GLY A 22 -2.44 -30.75 -0.95
C GLY A 22 -1.37 -30.23 0.02
N HIS A 23 -0.76 -31.14 0.78
CA HIS A 23 0.36 -30.84 1.67
C HIS A 23 1.62 -30.61 0.85
N ALA A 24 2.13 -29.38 0.85
CA ALA A 24 3.50 -29.07 0.44
C ALA A 24 4.28 -28.61 1.67
N THR A 25 5.32 -29.36 2.02
CA THR A 25 6.27 -29.05 3.08
C THR A 25 7.01 -27.76 2.75
N SER A 26 6.69 -26.68 3.47
CA SER A 26 7.41 -25.40 3.42
C SER A 26 8.75 -25.53 4.14
N ALA A 27 9.85 -25.41 3.39
CA ALA A 27 11.15 -25.13 3.98
C ALA A 27 11.16 -23.67 4.44
N ALA A 28 11.41 -23.44 5.73
CA ALA A 28 11.48 -22.11 6.31
C ALA A 28 12.54 -21.24 5.60
N PRO A 29 12.22 -20.00 5.19
CA PRO A 29 13.24 -19.08 4.68
C PRO A 29 14.24 -18.73 5.80
N PRO A 30 15.50 -18.46 5.45
CA PRO A 30 16.55 -18.24 6.44
C PRO A 30 16.29 -16.96 7.24
N THR A 31 16.09 -17.14 8.53
CA THR A 31 16.12 -16.09 9.54
C THR A 31 17.56 -15.65 9.77
N ALA A 32 17.98 -14.49 9.24
CA ALA A 32 19.11 -13.72 9.79
C ALA A 32 19.22 -12.32 9.14
N SER A 33 18.50 -11.34 9.68
CA SER A 33 18.78 -9.92 9.47
C SER A 33 19.96 -9.50 10.36
N GLY A 34 21.17 -9.97 10.03
CA GLY A 34 22.39 -9.54 10.71
C GLY A 34 22.80 -8.12 10.31
N PRO A 35 23.66 -7.45 11.11
CA PRO A 35 24.28 -6.19 10.72
C PRO A 35 24.98 -6.34 9.36
N GLY A 36 24.64 -5.48 8.39
CA GLY A 36 25.19 -5.51 7.03
C GLY A 36 24.37 -6.29 5.99
N HIS A 37 23.24 -6.90 6.36
CA HIS A 37 22.29 -7.43 5.37
C HIS A 37 21.71 -6.26 4.55
N PRO A 38 21.61 -6.34 3.21
CA PRO A 38 21.15 -5.24 2.36
C PRO A 38 19.71 -4.79 2.67
N CYS A 39 18.91 -5.63 3.32
CA CYS A 39 17.55 -5.32 3.75
C CYS A 39 17.41 -4.95 5.23
N ALA A 40 18.52 -4.88 5.97
CA ALA A 40 18.51 -4.45 7.36
C ALA A 40 17.97 -3.02 7.46
N GLN A 41 17.02 -2.81 8.36
CA GLN A 41 16.45 -1.50 8.62
C GLN A 41 17.21 -0.81 9.76
N PRO A 42 17.31 0.53 9.75
CA PRO A 42 17.92 1.30 10.83
C PRO A 42 17.06 1.36 12.10
N GLY A 43 15.75 1.08 11.96
CA GLY A 43 14.79 1.09 13.07
C GLY A 43 14.77 -0.21 13.89
N PRO A 44 13.97 -0.24 14.95
CA PRO A 44 13.87 -1.39 15.85
C PRO A 44 13.14 -2.58 15.22
N TYR A 45 12.48 -2.38 14.07
CA TYR A 45 11.66 -3.38 13.42
C TYR A 45 12.33 -3.92 12.14
N PRO A 46 12.45 -5.26 11.97
CA PRO A 46 12.80 -5.85 10.69
C PRO A 46 11.63 -5.74 9.71
N LEU A 47 11.89 -6.01 8.43
CA LEU A 47 10.84 -6.11 7.41
C LEU A 47 9.97 -7.36 7.65
N PRO A 48 8.64 -7.22 7.77
CA PRO A 48 7.73 -8.37 7.89
C PRO A 48 7.50 -9.02 6.52
N HIS A 49 7.17 -10.31 6.44
CA HIS A 49 7.10 -11.07 5.17
C HIS A 49 5.83 -11.92 4.97
N GLY A 50 5.18 -12.37 6.05
CA GLY A 50 4.08 -13.34 5.98
C GLY A 50 2.95 -12.99 6.94
N GLY A 51 2.41 -13.98 7.65
CA GLY A 51 1.37 -13.78 8.67
C GLY A 51 1.89 -13.59 10.09
N GLU A 52 3.20 -13.48 10.27
CA GLU A 52 3.81 -13.42 11.60
C GLU A 52 3.36 -12.18 12.37
N PRO A 53 3.09 -12.30 13.68
CA PRO A 53 2.69 -11.15 14.47
C PRO A 53 3.78 -10.08 14.52
N VAL A 54 3.40 -8.82 14.36
CA VAL A 54 4.26 -7.67 14.70
C VAL A 54 3.84 -7.12 16.05
N ARG A 55 4.83 -6.73 16.87
CA ARG A 55 4.61 -6.05 18.15
C ARG A 55 5.17 -4.65 18.03
N LEU A 56 4.27 -3.68 17.91
CA LEU A 56 4.63 -2.28 17.71
C LEU A 56 4.61 -1.56 19.06
N ASP A 57 5.73 -0.97 19.47
CA ASP A 57 5.78 -0.07 20.63
C ASP A 57 5.30 1.32 20.19
N PRO A 58 4.18 1.85 20.71
CA PRO A 58 3.69 3.17 20.35
C PRO A 58 4.71 4.31 20.49
N ALA A 59 5.71 4.16 21.37
CA ALA A 59 6.77 5.15 21.56
C ALA A 59 7.69 5.30 20.36
N ASP A 60 7.79 4.28 19.50
CA ASP A 60 8.59 4.31 18.28
C ASP A 60 7.89 4.99 17.10
N PHE A 61 6.61 5.33 17.22
CA PHE A 61 5.81 5.78 16.08
C PHE A 61 5.41 7.25 16.13
N THR A 62 5.32 7.85 14.94
CA THR A 62 4.87 9.22 14.75
C THR A 62 3.87 9.37 13.60
N THR A 63 3.03 10.40 13.71
CA THR A 63 2.11 10.85 12.64
C THR A 63 2.70 11.99 11.80
N ARG A 64 3.92 12.41 12.10
CA ARG A 64 4.73 13.27 11.23
C ARG A 64 5.49 12.35 10.29
N ILE A 65 4.87 12.07 9.14
CA ILE A 65 5.42 11.19 8.13
C ILE A 65 6.23 12.04 7.14
N ASP A 66 7.55 11.91 7.19
CA ASP A 66 8.51 12.59 6.35
C ASP A 66 9.41 11.63 5.54
N HIS A 67 8.93 10.39 5.34
CA HIS A 67 9.57 9.41 4.47
C HIS A 67 10.03 10.04 3.14
N PRO A 68 11.30 9.91 2.74
CA PRO A 68 11.87 10.66 1.61
C PRO A 68 11.14 10.44 0.28
N TYR A 69 10.52 9.27 0.11
CA TYR A 69 9.77 8.93 -1.09
C TYR A 69 8.28 9.17 -1.01
N TRP A 70 7.69 9.30 0.18
CA TRP A 70 6.25 9.52 0.30
C TRP A 70 5.90 10.35 1.55
N PRO A 71 6.24 11.65 1.55
CA PRO A 71 6.00 12.52 2.69
C PRO A 71 4.49 12.83 2.82
N MET A 72 3.86 12.33 3.89
CA MET A 72 2.43 12.55 4.15
C MET A 72 2.20 13.77 5.06
N ARG A 73 2.48 14.97 4.54
CA ARG A 73 2.15 16.23 5.21
C ARG A 73 0.64 16.49 5.12
N PRO A 74 -0.08 16.78 6.23
CA PRO A 74 -1.50 17.13 6.18
C PRO A 74 -1.81 18.25 5.19
N GLY A 75 -2.86 18.08 4.39
CA GLY A 75 -3.22 18.99 3.30
C GLY A 75 -2.56 18.64 1.95
N THR A 76 -1.64 17.67 1.93
CA THR A 76 -1.16 17.10 0.67
C THR A 76 -2.29 16.33 -0.01
N THR A 77 -2.40 16.50 -1.33
CA THR A 77 -3.36 15.79 -2.16
C THR A 77 -2.68 15.29 -3.42
N TRP A 78 -2.89 14.01 -3.74
CA TRP A 78 -2.55 13.42 -5.02
C TRP A 78 -3.82 13.18 -5.83
N ARG A 79 -3.71 13.31 -7.15
CA ARG A 79 -4.78 13.00 -8.10
C ARG A 79 -4.26 12.10 -9.19
N TYR A 80 -4.94 10.98 -9.38
CA TYR A 80 -4.59 9.98 -10.37
C TYR A 80 -5.70 9.85 -11.40
N VAL A 81 -5.32 9.37 -12.58
CA VAL A 81 -6.25 8.79 -13.55
C VAL A 81 -5.88 7.34 -13.72
N GLU A 82 -6.86 6.48 -13.49
CA GLU A 82 -6.77 5.04 -13.65
C GLU A 82 -7.40 4.60 -14.96
N ARG A 83 -6.79 3.60 -15.59
CA ARG A 83 -7.29 2.96 -16.82
C ARG A 83 -7.02 1.47 -16.74
N GLY A 84 -8.04 0.66 -16.97
CA GLY A 84 -7.98 -0.81 -16.97
C GLY A 84 -9.36 -1.37 -17.24
N GLY A 85 -9.47 -2.59 -17.77
CA GLY A 85 -10.77 -3.25 -17.97
C GLY A 85 -11.77 -2.54 -18.90
N GLY A 86 -11.32 -1.53 -19.67
CA GLY A 86 -12.19 -0.68 -20.50
C GLY A 86 -12.79 0.54 -19.79
N GLU A 87 -12.48 0.73 -18.51
CA GLU A 87 -12.98 1.84 -17.69
C GLU A 87 -11.89 2.87 -17.37
N VAL A 88 -12.34 4.07 -17.00
CA VAL A 88 -11.49 5.18 -16.57
C VAL A 88 -11.99 5.71 -15.24
N ALA A 89 -11.12 5.68 -14.23
CA ALA A 89 -11.42 6.22 -12.92
C ALA A 89 -10.56 7.45 -12.59
N THR A 90 -11.06 8.29 -11.70
CA THR A 90 -10.30 9.38 -11.09
C THR A 90 -10.18 9.16 -9.60
N VAL A 91 -8.96 9.31 -9.09
CA VAL A 91 -8.65 9.02 -7.69
C VAL A 91 -8.09 10.26 -7.01
N ARG A 92 -8.49 10.48 -5.75
CA ARG A 92 -8.03 11.61 -4.95
C ARG A 92 -7.63 11.18 -3.55
N VAL A 93 -6.32 11.05 -3.34
CA VAL A 93 -5.73 10.73 -2.04
C VAL A 93 -5.42 12.00 -1.29
N THR A 94 -5.90 12.12 -0.06
CA THR A 94 -5.79 13.33 0.77
C THR A 94 -5.21 13.00 2.14
N VAL A 95 -4.06 13.58 2.48
CA VAL A 95 -3.54 13.48 3.86
C VAL A 95 -4.34 14.39 4.77
N THR A 96 -5.05 13.82 5.73
CA THR A 96 -5.92 14.60 6.63
C THR A 96 -5.17 15.07 7.88
N ARG A 97 -5.76 16.02 8.62
CA ARG A 97 -5.29 16.35 9.99
C ARG A 97 -5.71 15.33 11.04
N ARG A 98 -6.63 14.41 10.70
CA ARG A 98 -7.16 13.42 11.63
C ARG A 98 -6.15 12.32 11.89
N THR A 99 -6.28 11.71 13.06
CA THR A 99 -5.52 10.55 13.49
C THR A 99 -6.45 9.50 14.07
N LYS A 100 -6.06 8.24 14.02
CA LYS A 100 -6.75 7.12 14.67
C LYS A 100 -5.73 6.32 15.48
N VAL A 101 -6.14 5.77 16.62
CA VAL A 101 -5.29 4.86 17.40
C VAL A 101 -5.61 3.43 16.97
N ILE A 102 -4.59 2.68 16.55
CA ILE A 102 -4.64 1.27 16.17
C ILE A 102 -3.66 0.52 17.07
N GLU A 103 -4.13 -0.41 17.90
CA GLU A 103 -3.28 -1.14 18.88
C GLU A 103 -2.29 -0.22 19.61
N SER A 104 -2.82 0.89 20.17
CA SER A 104 -2.05 1.95 20.86
C SER A 104 -1.15 2.82 19.99
N VAL A 105 -0.85 2.45 18.74
CA VAL A 105 -0.13 3.30 17.78
C VAL A 105 -1.04 4.38 17.23
N ARG A 106 -0.64 5.65 17.35
CA ARG A 106 -1.37 6.76 16.72
C ARG A 106 -0.96 6.88 15.25
N ALA A 107 -1.91 6.64 14.35
CA ALA A 107 -1.74 6.70 12.91
C ALA A 107 -2.39 7.95 12.29
N ARG A 108 -1.77 8.46 11.22
CA ARG A 108 -2.30 9.47 10.30
C ARG A 108 -3.42 8.86 9.47
N VAL A 109 -4.57 9.53 9.43
CA VAL A 109 -5.65 9.17 8.50
C VAL A 109 -5.36 9.80 7.14
N VAL A 110 -5.24 8.97 6.11
CA VAL A 110 -5.28 9.36 4.70
C VAL A 110 -6.67 8.99 4.17
N HIS A 111 -7.22 9.83 3.29
CA HIS A 111 -8.55 9.64 2.70
C HIS A 111 -8.41 9.48 1.21
N ASP A 112 -8.68 8.28 0.72
CA ASP A 112 -8.77 7.95 -0.70
C ASP A 112 -10.23 7.92 -1.15
N VAL A 113 -10.48 8.44 -2.36
CA VAL A 113 -11.80 8.41 -2.97
C VAL A 113 -11.65 8.16 -4.45
N VAL A 114 -12.27 7.09 -4.92
CA VAL A 114 -12.29 6.68 -6.31
C VAL A 114 -13.63 7.03 -6.94
N ARG A 115 -13.57 7.58 -8.16
CA ARG A 115 -14.76 7.90 -8.96
C ARG A 115 -14.68 7.35 -10.37
N VAL A 116 -15.78 6.75 -10.80
CA VAL A 116 -16.04 6.36 -12.20
C VAL A 116 -17.22 7.19 -12.68
N ASP A 117 -17.10 7.81 -13.87
CA ASP A 117 -18.12 8.71 -14.45
C ASP A 117 -18.62 9.82 -13.50
N GLY A 118 -17.76 10.24 -12.56
CA GLY A 118 -18.05 11.28 -11.57
C GLY A 118 -18.74 10.79 -10.30
N GLU A 119 -19.19 9.53 -10.25
CA GLU A 119 -19.81 8.90 -9.09
C GLU A 119 -18.76 8.25 -8.20
N VAL A 120 -18.97 8.30 -6.87
CA VAL A 120 -18.08 7.62 -5.92
C VAL A 120 -18.37 6.13 -5.99
N VAL A 121 -17.34 5.34 -6.27
CA VAL A 121 -17.39 3.88 -6.20
C VAL A 121 -16.68 3.34 -4.95
N GLU A 122 -15.73 4.13 -4.40
CA GLU A 122 -14.99 3.77 -3.19
C GLU A 122 -14.64 5.01 -2.33
N ASP A 123 -14.78 4.90 -0.99
CA ASP A 123 -14.33 5.89 0.02
C ASP A 123 -13.53 5.20 1.14
N THR A 124 -12.21 5.31 1.07
CA THR A 124 -11.29 4.55 1.92
C THR A 124 -10.56 5.45 2.90
N ARG A 125 -10.42 4.98 4.14
CA ARG A 125 -9.63 5.65 5.19
C ARG A 125 -8.48 4.78 5.63
N ASP A 126 -7.31 5.10 5.13
CA ASP A 126 -6.06 4.42 5.40
C ASP A 126 -5.40 4.96 6.68
N TRP A 127 -4.71 4.09 7.41
CA TRP A 127 -4.00 4.44 8.63
C TRP A 127 -2.51 4.17 8.50
N TYR A 128 -1.72 5.24 8.42
CA TYR A 128 -0.26 5.16 8.31
C TYR A 128 0.45 5.72 9.54
N ALA A 129 1.59 5.15 9.89
CA ALA A 129 2.51 5.72 10.88
C ALA A 129 3.95 5.50 10.43
N GLN A 130 4.86 6.38 10.84
CA GLN A 130 6.29 6.20 10.57
C GLN A 130 7.00 5.79 11.85
N ASP A 131 7.84 4.76 11.77
CA ASP A 131 8.66 4.32 12.91
C ASP A 131 9.89 5.22 13.12
N SER A 132 10.60 5.03 14.22
CA SER A 132 11.78 5.79 14.64
C SER A 132 13.00 5.55 13.74
N GLY A 133 13.03 4.45 12.99
CA GLY A 133 14.02 4.19 11.93
C GLY A 133 13.69 4.87 10.62
N GLY A 134 12.44 5.30 10.44
CA GLY A 134 11.94 5.98 9.25
C GLY A 134 11.11 5.10 8.32
N SER A 135 10.79 3.84 8.66
CA SER A 135 9.95 3.02 7.78
C SER A 135 8.51 3.49 7.88
N LEU A 136 7.81 3.51 6.75
CA LEU A 136 6.41 3.87 6.68
C LEU A 136 5.54 2.60 6.80
N TRP A 137 4.76 2.54 7.87
CA TRP A 137 3.89 1.42 8.22
C TRP A 137 2.47 1.67 7.79
N TYR A 138 1.81 0.59 7.35
CA TYR A 138 0.39 0.55 7.04
C TYR A 138 -0.35 -0.32 8.07
N LEU A 139 -1.30 0.29 8.77
CA LEU A 139 -1.96 -0.30 9.95
C LEU A 139 -3.39 -0.77 9.65
N GLY A 140 -3.86 -0.58 8.42
CA GLY A 140 -5.16 -1.00 7.95
C GLY A 140 -5.97 0.13 7.32
N GLU A 141 -7.19 -0.24 6.94
CA GLU A 141 -8.15 0.59 6.23
C GLU A 141 -9.58 0.36 6.70
N LEU A 142 -10.39 1.39 6.48
CA LEU A 142 -11.83 1.26 6.35
C LEU A 142 -12.20 1.65 4.93
N SER A 143 -12.42 0.65 4.08
CA SER A 143 -12.95 0.81 2.73
C SER A 143 -14.47 0.77 2.73
N ARG A 144 -15.09 1.55 1.85
CA ARG A 144 -16.55 1.60 1.65
C ARG A 144 -16.84 1.62 0.16
N SER A 145 -17.59 0.62 -0.29
CA SER A 145 -17.95 0.45 -1.69
C SER A 145 -19.34 1.00 -1.95
N TYR A 146 -19.53 1.54 -3.15
CA TYR A 146 -20.76 2.15 -3.61
C TYR A 146 -21.13 1.70 -5.03
N GLU A 147 -22.42 1.42 -5.25
CA GLU A 147 -23.00 1.12 -6.57
C GLU A 147 -24.23 2.01 -6.78
N ASP A 148 -24.34 2.69 -7.92
CA ASP A 148 -25.42 3.65 -8.23
C ASP A 148 -25.65 4.68 -7.09
N GLY A 149 -24.56 5.16 -6.50
CA GLY A 149 -24.56 6.09 -5.36
C GLY A 149 -25.04 5.50 -4.03
N ARG A 150 -25.24 4.18 -3.92
CA ARG A 150 -25.70 3.49 -2.70
C ARG A 150 -24.56 2.72 -2.07
N PHE A 151 -24.46 2.77 -0.75
CA PHE A 151 -23.50 1.97 0.01
C PHE A 151 -23.83 0.48 -0.14
N VAL A 152 -22.85 -0.33 -0.56
CA VAL A 152 -23.01 -1.78 -0.74
C VAL A 152 -22.21 -2.61 0.24
N GLY A 153 -21.12 -2.08 0.80
CA GLY A 153 -20.34 -2.84 1.79
C GLY A 153 -19.02 -2.19 2.18
N THR A 154 -18.27 -2.92 3.00
CA THR A 154 -16.93 -2.54 3.49
C THR A 154 -15.90 -3.63 3.24
N GLU A 155 -16.12 -4.46 2.22
CA GLU A 155 -15.17 -5.46 1.76
C GLU A 155 -13.79 -4.82 1.53
N GLY A 156 -12.72 -5.54 1.87
CA GLY A 156 -11.34 -5.01 1.88
C GLY A 156 -10.92 -4.35 3.20
N SER A 157 -11.87 -3.93 4.06
CA SER A 157 -11.51 -3.33 5.35
C SER A 157 -10.80 -4.31 6.28
N TRP A 158 -9.62 -3.92 6.76
CA TRP A 158 -8.88 -4.65 7.77
C TRP A 158 -8.18 -3.70 8.74
N MET A 159 -7.80 -4.19 9.93
CA MET A 159 -7.15 -3.35 10.92
C MET A 159 -6.22 -4.18 11.79
N HIS A 160 -4.95 -3.75 11.89
CA HIS A 160 -3.97 -4.43 12.73
C HIS A 160 -4.52 -4.68 14.15
N GLY A 161 -4.32 -5.91 14.64
CA GLY A 161 -4.79 -6.35 15.96
C GLY A 161 -6.22 -6.88 15.99
N ARG A 162 -6.95 -6.86 14.87
CA ARG A 162 -8.28 -7.46 14.75
C ARG A 162 -8.27 -8.67 13.85
N ASP A 163 -8.97 -9.72 14.28
CA ASP A 163 -9.25 -10.91 13.46
C ASP A 163 -7.98 -11.58 12.87
N GLY A 164 -6.85 -11.42 13.58
CA GLY A 164 -5.54 -11.93 13.16
C GLY A 164 -4.73 -10.97 12.29
N ALA A 165 -5.31 -9.84 11.85
CA ALA A 165 -4.66 -8.92 10.94
C ALA A 165 -3.37 -8.30 11.50
N GLN A 166 -2.36 -8.19 10.65
CA GLN A 166 -1.05 -7.67 10.99
C GLN A 166 -0.67 -6.49 10.11
N ALA A 167 -0.15 -5.43 10.73
CA ALA A 167 0.42 -4.30 10.01
C ALA A 167 1.62 -4.75 9.16
N GLY A 168 1.80 -4.06 8.04
CA GLY A 168 2.95 -4.20 7.16
C GLY A 168 3.68 -2.88 6.95
N VAL A 169 4.68 -2.92 6.07
CA VAL A 169 5.49 -1.77 5.69
C VAL A 169 5.12 -1.40 4.26
N ILE A 170 4.70 -0.17 4.00
CA ILE A 170 4.42 0.30 2.63
C ILE A 170 5.72 0.78 1.96
N LEU A 171 6.64 1.38 2.73
CA LEU A 171 7.97 1.77 2.27
C LEU A 171 9.01 1.59 3.40
N PRO A 172 10.05 0.77 3.19
CA PRO A 172 11.18 0.65 4.10
C PRO A 172 11.98 1.94 4.23
N ALA A 173 12.55 2.21 5.42
CA ALA A 173 13.49 3.32 5.61
C ALA A 173 14.74 3.18 4.74
N HIS A 174 15.31 1.97 4.70
CA HIS A 174 16.43 1.63 3.85
C HIS A 174 15.94 0.87 2.62
N LEU A 175 15.94 1.55 1.49
CA LEU A 175 15.50 1.04 0.20
C LEU A 175 16.67 0.34 -0.51
N SER A 176 16.58 -0.98 -0.62
CA SER A 176 17.54 -1.78 -1.37
C SER A 176 16.84 -2.77 -2.28
N ALA A 177 17.32 -2.87 -3.53
CA ALA A 177 16.80 -3.83 -4.49
C ALA A 177 16.93 -5.27 -3.96
N GLY A 178 15.92 -6.08 -4.26
CA GLY A 178 15.82 -7.46 -3.80
C GLY A 178 15.10 -7.62 -2.45
N CYS A 179 14.97 -6.56 -1.66
CA CYS A 179 14.26 -6.62 -0.39
C CYS A 179 12.77 -6.86 -0.60
N ARG A 180 12.24 -7.80 0.18
CA ARG A 180 10.83 -8.21 0.17
C ARG A 180 10.21 -7.85 1.49
N TYR A 181 8.92 -7.58 1.50
CA TYR A 181 8.15 -7.35 2.71
C TYR A 181 6.65 -7.53 2.42
N ARG A 182 5.84 -7.69 3.47
CA ARG A 182 4.39 -7.55 3.38
C ARG A 182 3.99 -6.09 3.57
N GLU A 183 2.98 -5.67 2.83
CA GLU A 183 2.33 -4.37 3.00
C GLU A 183 1.13 -4.50 3.95
N GLU A 184 0.48 -5.66 3.91
CA GLU A 184 -0.67 -6.00 4.76
C GLU A 184 -0.80 -7.50 5.00
N HIS A 185 -1.56 -7.87 6.01
CA HIS A 185 -1.93 -9.26 6.26
C HIS A 185 -3.25 -9.38 7.03
N LEU A 186 -4.19 -10.11 6.46
CA LEU A 186 -5.37 -10.73 7.04
C LEU A 186 -5.67 -11.96 6.17
N ALA A 187 -5.51 -13.15 6.74
CA ALA A 187 -5.57 -14.40 5.99
C ALA A 187 -6.87 -14.52 5.17
N GLY A 188 -6.73 -14.71 3.85
CA GLY A 188 -7.85 -14.85 2.94
C GLY A 188 -8.53 -13.55 2.50
N GLU A 189 -8.11 -12.39 3.01
CA GLU A 189 -8.76 -11.09 2.74
C GLU A 189 -7.76 -10.02 2.25
N ALA A 190 -6.58 -9.92 2.86
CA ALA A 190 -5.59 -8.87 2.57
C ALA A 190 -4.19 -9.46 2.74
N GLU A 191 -3.43 -9.73 1.67
CA GLU A 191 -2.13 -10.42 1.80
C GLU A 191 -1.04 -9.83 0.88
N ASP A 192 -1.11 -8.54 0.60
CA ASP A 192 -0.20 -7.88 -0.33
C ASP A 192 1.24 -7.88 0.16
N ARG A 193 2.13 -8.12 -0.81
CA ARG A 193 3.58 -8.20 -0.63
C ARG A 193 4.26 -7.37 -1.68
N ALA A 194 5.32 -6.69 -1.28
CA ALA A 194 6.17 -5.94 -2.18
C ALA A 194 7.58 -6.50 -2.23
N ARG A 195 8.23 -6.31 -3.37
CA ARG A 195 9.67 -6.47 -3.58
C ARG A 195 10.23 -5.22 -4.23
N ILE A 196 11.26 -4.62 -3.66
CA ILE A 196 11.99 -3.53 -4.34
C ILE A 196 12.73 -4.11 -5.53
N LEU A 197 12.39 -3.64 -6.72
CA LEU A 197 13.06 -4.00 -7.97
C LEU A 197 14.24 -3.09 -8.24
N SER A 198 14.06 -1.78 -8.04
CA SER A 198 15.06 -0.76 -8.35
C SER A 198 14.89 0.48 -7.47
N THR A 199 15.96 1.25 -7.33
CA THR A 199 15.99 2.53 -6.61
C THR A 199 16.61 3.65 -7.45
N ARG A 200 16.77 3.42 -8.76
CA ARG A 200 17.54 4.28 -9.67
C ARG A 200 16.82 4.52 -10.99
N GLU A 201 15.53 4.23 -11.05
CA GLU A 201 14.76 4.40 -12.28
C GLU A 201 14.69 5.89 -12.66
N THR A 202 14.61 6.15 -13.97
CA THR A 202 14.26 7.47 -14.50
C THR A 202 12.96 7.35 -15.26
N LEU A 203 11.93 8.07 -14.82
CA LEU A 203 10.56 7.91 -15.31
C LEU A 203 9.97 9.26 -15.73
N ARG A 204 9.43 9.33 -16.94
CA ARG A 204 8.64 10.49 -17.39
C ARG A 204 7.15 10.20 -17.17
N THR A 205 6.49 11.12 -16.48
CA THR A 205 5.04 11.09 -16.20
C THR A 205 4.41 12.42 -16.64
N PRO A 206 3.07 12.58 -16.61
CA PRO A 206 2.44 13.87 -16.84
C PRO A 206 2.89 14.98 -15.90
N THR A 207 3.40 14.64 -14.70
CA THR A 207 3.89 15.61 -13.71
C THR A 207 5.35 16.02 -13.91
N GLY A 208 6.08 15.37 -14.83
CA GLY A 208 7.47 15.71 -15.14
C GLY A 208 8.38 14.50 -15.35
N LEU A 209 9.67 14.78 -15.48
CA LEU A 209 10.73 13.77 -15.46
C LEU A 209 11.21 13.58 -14.03
N HIS A 210 11.24 12.33 -13.56
CA HIS A 210 11.67 11.95 -12.22
C HIS A 210 12.92 11.09 -12.31
N HIS A 211 13.86 11.31 -11.38
CA HIS A 211 15.08 10.53 -11.22
C HIS A 211 15.07 9.83 -9.86
N ASP A 212 15.96 8.86 -9.68
CA ASP A 212 16.07 8.06 -8.45
C ASP A 212 14.72 7.45 -8.04
N VAL A 213 13.93 7.02 -9.03
CA VAL A 213 12.60 6.46 -8.79
C VAL A 213 12.75 5.05 -8.21
N VAL A 214 12.03 4.79 -7.13
CA VAL A 214 11.91 3.45 -6.55
C VAL A 214 10.83 2.71 -7.30
N GLN A 215 11.15 1.51 -7.77
CA GLN A 215 10.22 0.59 -8.36
C GLN A 215 10.02 -0.61 -7.45
N THR A 216 8.78 -0.98 -7.19
CA THR A 216 8.42 -2.23 -6.52
C THR A 216 7.66 -3.15 -7.46
N ALA A 217 7.73 -4.45 -7.21
CA ALA A 217 6.77 -5.43 -7.69
C ALA A 217 5.88 -5.81 -6.51
N ASN A 218 4.58 -5.70 -6.70
CA ASN A 218 3.54 -5.97 -5.71
C ASN A 218 2.73 -7.19 -6.18
N THR A 219 2.47 -8.11 -5.25
CA THR A 219 1.84 -9.42 -5.51
C THR A 219 1.02 -9.84 -4.32
N THR A 220 0.02 -10.70 -4.53
CA THR A 220 -0.75 -11.33 -3.47
C THR A 220 -0.81 -12.85 -3.67
N PRO A 221 -0.74 -13.67 -2.60
CA PRO A 221 -1.00 -15.10 -2.70
C PRO A 221 -2.47 -15.43 -2.99
N LEU A 222 -3.39 -14.48 -2.79
CA LEU A 222 -4.83 -14.67 -3.02
C LEU A 222 -5.15 -14.78 -4.52
N GLU A 223 -4.39 -14.05 -5.34
CA GLU A 223 -4.53 -14.00 -6.79
C GLU A 223 -3.16 -14.16 -7.47
N PRO A 224 -2.74 -15.40 -7.78
CA PRO A 224 -1.38 -15.68 -8.26
C PRO A 224 -0.98 -15.01 -9.57
N ASP A 225 -1.97 -14.59 -10.38
CA ASP A 225 -1.76 -13.91 -11.66
C ASP A 225 -1.64 -12.38 -11.52
N VAL A 226 -1.89 -11.84 -10.31
CA VAL A 226 -1.72 -10.41 -10.03
C VAL A 226 -0.24 -10.09 -9.85
N LEU A 227 0.23 -9.14 -10.65
CA LEU A 227 1.53 -8.53 -10.54
C LEU A 227 1.40 -7.05 -10.90
N GLU A 228 1.69 -6.20 -9.95
CA GLU A 228 1.69 -4.76 -10.16
C GLU A 228 3.11 -4.21 -9.99
N ASN A 229 3.47 -3.20 -10.77
CA ASN A 229 4.65 -2.39 -10.51
C ASN A 229 4.26 -1.00 -10.05
N LYS A 230 4.69 -0.61 -8.85
CA LYS A 230 4.53 0.75 -8.32
C LYS A 230 5.83 1.54 -8.44
N PHE A 231 5.71 2.82 -8.76
CA PHE A 231 6.84 3.73 -8.95
C PHE A 231 6.70 4.95 -8.04
N TYR A 232 7.69 5.15 -7.17
CA TYR A 232 7.72 6.23 -6.20
C TYR A 232 8.82 7.23 -6.55
N ALA A 233 8.44 8.49 -6.74
CA ALA A 233 9.39 9.57 -6.99
C ALA A 233 9.77 10.28 -5.68
N PRO A 234 11.07 10.63 -5.48
CA PRO A 234 11.54 11.34 -4.30
C PRO A 234 10.72 12.61 -4.01
N GLY A 235 10.31 12.76 -2.75
CA GLY A 235 9.54 13.91 -2.25
C GLY A 235 8.09 13.98 -2.73
N ILE A 236 7.67 13.10 -3.65
CA ILE A 236 6.34 13.15 -4.27
C ILE A 236 5.48 12.00 -3.77
N GLY A 237 5.95 10.76 -3.78
CA GLY A 237 5.11 9.58 -3.55
C GLY A 237 4.93 8.75 -4.82
N PRO A 238 3.87 7.93 -4.88
CA PRO A 238 3.54 7.13 -6.04
C PRO A 238 3.19 8.04 -7.21
N VAL A 239 3.89 7.85 -8.33
CA VAL A 239 3.74 8.62 -9.57
C VAL A 239 3.17 7.81 -10.72
N LEU A 240 3.33 6.49 -10.66
CA LEU A 240 2.82 5.54 -11.63
C LEU A 240 2.62 4.18 -10.95
N GLU A 241 1.53 3.52 -11.33
CA GLU A 241 1.26 2.13 -11.06
C GLU A 241 0.94 1.45 -12.39
N LEU A 242 1.43 0.22 -12.57
CA LEU A 242 1.18 -0.60 -13.75
C LEU A 242 0.73 -1.98 -13.30
N ASP A 243 -0.52 -2.33 -13.58
CA ASP A 243 -0.96 -3.72 -13.49
C ASP A 243 -0.49 -4.48 -14.73
N LEU A 244 0.32 -5.51 -14.48
CA LEU A 244 0.93 -6.37 -15.49
C LEU A 244 0.22 -7.73 -15.62
N SER A 245 -0.92 -7.90 -14.94
CA SER A 245 -1.85 -9.01 -15.13
C SER A 245 -2.40 -9.06 -16.57
N PRO A 246 -3.12 -10.13 -16.95
CA PRO A 246 -3.73 -10.23 -18.27
C PRO A 246 -4.67 -9.07 -18.64
N GLU A 247 -5.44 -8.54 -17.68
CA GLU A 247 -6.39 -7.44 -17.93
C GLU A 247 -5.67 -6.11 -18.21
N ARG A 248 -4.50 -5.94 -17.59
CA ARG A 248 -3.62 -4.76 -17.65
C ARG A 248 -4.31 -3.48 -17.17
N GLY A 249 -3.53 -2.65 -16.49
CA GLY A 249 -4.03 -1.38 -16.00
C GLY A 249 -2.92 -0.41 -15.67
N SER A 250 -3.30 0.82 -15.37
CA SER A 250 -2.38 1.84 -14.86
C SER A 250 -3.09 2.88 -14.02
N ALA A 251 -2.44 3.33 -12.95
CA ALA A 251 -2.78 4.57 -12.25
C ALA A 251 -1.66 5.59 -12.49
N VAL A 252 -1.99 6.74 -13.07
CA VAL A 252 -0.99 7.76 -13.43
C VAL A 252 -1.22 9.03 -12.64
N LEU A 253 -0.21 9.50 -11.92
CA LEU A 253 -0.29 10.78 -11.22
C LEU A 253 -0.45 11.92 -12.23
N THR A 254 -1.51 12.69 -12.05
CA THR A 254 -1.80 13.88 -12.86
C THR A 254 -1.50 15.17 -12.13
N ARG A 255 -1.59 15.16 -10.79
CA ARG A 255 -1.35 16.35 -9.98
C ARG A 255 -1.04 15.99 -8.53
N VAL A 256 -0.04 16.66 -7.96
CA VAL A 256 0.18 16.74 -6.52
C VAL A 256 0.06 18.18 -6.06
N THR A 257 -0.54 18.42 -4.89
CA THR A 257 -0.60 19.76 -4.29
C THR A 257 -0.33 19.68 -2.79
N HIS A 258 0.42 20.64 -2.28
CA HIS A 258 0.61 20.84 -0.84
C HIS A 258 -0.10 22.12 -0.45
N ARG A 259 -1.34 22.02 0.04
CA ARG A 259 -2.01 23.20 0.59
C ARG A 259 -1.55 23.38 2.03
N ALA A 260 -1.08 24.59 2.34
CA ALA A 260 -0.98 25.02 3.72
C ALA A 260 -2.39 24.94 4.31
N PRO A 261 -2.55 24.31 5.47
CA PRO A 261 -3.84 23.84 5.88
C PRO A 261 -4.68 24.92 6.55
#